data_AF-A0A971VQU5-F1
#
_entry.id   AF-A0A971VQU5-F1
#
_cell.length_a   1.000
_cell.length_b   1.000
_cell.length_c   1.000
_cell.angle_alpha   90.00
_cell.angle_beta   90.00
_cell.angle_gamma   90.00
#
_symmetry.space_group_name_H-M   'P 1'
#
loop_
_entity.id
_entity.type
_entity.pdbx_description
1 polymer ?
#
loop_
_entity_poly.entity_id
_entity_poly.type
_entity_poly.pdbx_seq_one_letter_code
_entity_poly.pdbx_strand_id
1 'polypeptide(L)'
;MFRESLPNDTGLLIYPCCQIHTYFMKFSIDVVYLNRDFKVVFIDRNIQPGVSVRRIREAKCVLELNAGEADRLGIAVDDVLTFA
;
A
#
# COMPACT_ATOMS: atom_id res chain seq x y z
N MET A 1 -0.57 -9.78 -9.85
CA MET A 1 -1.40 -9.35 -10.99
C MET A 1 -2.21 -10.57 -11.45
N PHE A 2 -3.52 -10.44 -11.71
CA PHE A 2 -4.53 -11.52 -11.92
C PHE A 2 -5.24 -12.16 -10.71
N ARG A 3 -4.96 -11.72 -9.47
CA ARG A 3 -5.79 -12.13 -8.32
C ARG A 3 -7.05 -11.26 -8.23
N GLU A 4 -8.13 -11.83 -7.67
CA GLU A 4 -9.38 -11.11 -7.38
C GLU A 4 -9.32 -10.37 -6.03
N SER A 5 -8.43 -10.80 -5.13
CA SER A 5 -8.08 -10.11 -3.88
C SER A 5 -6.71 -10.59 -3.37
N LEU A 6 -6.15 -9.91 -2.38
CA LEU A 6 -5.16 -10.51 -1.49
C LEU A 6 -5.88 -11.44 -0.49
N PRO A 7 -5.26 -12.55 -0.05
CA PRO A 7 -5.79 -13.31 1.09
C PRO A 7 -6.07 -12.38 2.28
N ASN A 8 -7.12 -12.68 3.04
CA ASN A 8 -7.44 -11.90 4.24
C ASN A 8 -6.24 -11.86 5.19
N ASP A 9 -6.07 -10.72 5.86
CA ASP A 9 -4.95 -10.48 6.80
C ASP A 9 -3.55 -10.61 6.15
N THR A 10 -3.45 -10.47 4.82
CA THR A 10 -2.15 -10.43 4.13
C THR A 10 -1.96 -9.11 3.40
N GLY A 11 -0.70 -8.69 3.33
CA GLY A 11 -0.25 -7.55 2.54
C GLY A 11 0.95 -7.92 1.69
N LEU A 12 1.21 -7.11 0.67
CA LEU A 12 2.40 -7.24 -0.16
C LEU A 12 3.31 -6.04 0.08
N LEU A 13 4.49 -6.29 0.65
CA LEU A 13 5.53 -5.28 0.78
C LEU A 13 6.37 -5.25 -0.51
N ILE A 14 6.34 -4.12 -1.21
CA ILE A 14 7.13 -3.89 -2.41
C ILE A 14 8.30 -2.96 -2.06
N TYR A 15 9.51 -3.47 -2.24
CA TYR A 15 10.75 -2.74 -2.04
C TYR A 15 11.77 -3.04 -3.16
N PRO A 16 12.44 -2.03 -3.72
CA PRO A 16 12.21 -0.60 -3.53
C PRO A 16 11.00 -0.10 -4.34
N CYS A 17 10.13 0.70 -3.74
CA CYS A 17 8.99 1.28 -4.45
C CYS A 17 8.59 2.64 -3.87
N CYS A 18 8.26 3.59 -4.74
CA CYS A 18 7.81 4.94 -4.38
C CYS A 18 6.60 5.42 -5.19
N GLN A 19 6.05 4.55 -6.04
CA GLN A 19 4.91 4.83 -6.91
C GLN A 19 4.28 3.50 -7.34
N ILE A 20 2.96 3.42 -7.24
CA ILE A 20 2.20 2.25 -7.68
C ILE A 20 1.44 2.58 -8.98
N HIS A 21 1.21 1.54 -9.77
CA HIS A 21 0.34 1.58 -10.94
C HIS A 21 -0.60 0.39 -10.86
N THR A 22 -1.91 0.61 -10.96
CA THR A 22 -2.92 -0.44 -10.80
C THR A 22 -3.47 -0.96 -12.13
N TYR A 23 -2.77 -0.73 -13.26
CA TYR A 23 -3.24 -1.09 -14.61
C TYR A 23 -3.55 -2.58 -14.83
N PHE A 24 -2.90 -3.47 -14.06
CA PHE A 24 -3.09 -4.93 -14.16
C PHE A 24 -3.79 -5.53 -12.94
N MET A 25 -4.41 -4.68 -12.11
CA MET A 25 -5.18 -5.09 -10.94
C MET A 25 -6.65 -5.24 -11.33
N LYS A 26 -7.36 -6.15 -10.63
CA LYS A 26 -8.80 -6.38 -10.82
C LYS A 26 -9.64 -5.85 -9.66
N PHE A 27 -9.00 -5.43 -8.58
CA PHE A 27 -9.64 -5.01 -7.33
C PHE A 27 -8.95 -3.78 -6.76
N SER A 28 -9.68 -3.04 -5.93
CA SER A 28 -9.16 -1.86 -5.25
C SER A 28 -8.25 -2.25 -4.10
N ILE A 29 -7.23 -1.45 -3.86
CA ILE A 29 -6.26 -1.67 -2.78
C ILE A 29 -6.04 -0.42 -1.95
N ASP A 30 -5.64 -0.63 -0.71
CA ASP A 30 -5.01 0.41 0.10
C ASP A 30 -3.50 0.31 -0.07
N VAL A 31 -2.84 1.46 -0.14
CA VAL A 31 -1.41 1.58 -0.35
C VAL A 31 -0.82 2.44 0.75
N VAL A 32 -0.04 1.81 1.62
CA VAL A 32 0.69 2.46 2.70
C VAL A 32 2.11 2.72 2.25
N TYR A 33 2.49 3.99 2.16
CA TYR A 33 3.82 4.41 1.77
C TYR A 33 4.70 4.55 3.00
N LEU A 34 5.87 3.92 2.96
CA LEU A 34 6.78 3.79 4.08
C LEU A 34 8.15 4.37 3.72
N ASN A 35 8.79 5.07 4.65
CA ASN A 35 10.15 5.58 4.47
C ASN A 35 11.22 4.48 4.72
N ARG A 36 12.50 4.86 4.88
CA ARG A 36 13.61 3.91 5.14
C ARG A 36 13.50 3.20 6.49
N ASP A 37 12.83 3.81 7.45
CA ASP A 37 12.68 3.33 8.82
C ASP A 37 11.34 2.63 9.02
N PHE A 38 10.66 2.25 7.93
CA PHE A 38 9.30 1.68 7.94
C PHE A 38 8.25 2.56 8.63
N LYS A 39 8.48 3.89 8.66
CA LYS A 39 7.52 4.87 9.12
C LYS A 39 6.54 5.21 8.00
N VAL A 40 5.25 5.21 8.30
CA VAL A 40 4.18 5.58 7.39
C VAL A 40 4.26 7.08 7.10
N VAL A 41 4.58 7.41 5.84
CA VAL A 41 4.63 8.81 5.37
C VAL A 41 3.34 9.22 4.68
N PHE A 42 2.62 8.27 4.10
CA PHE A 42 1.39 8.56 3.38
C PHE A 42 0.54 7.29 3.20
N ILE A 43 -0.77 7.45 3.06
CA ILE A 43 -1.71 6.34 2.81
C ILE A 43 -2.68 6.77 1.70
N ASP A 44 -2.64 6.06 0.57
CA ASP A 44 -3.72 6.12 -0.42
C ASP A 44 -4.72 5.01 -0.12
N ARG A 45 -5.98 5.37 0.11
CA ARG A 45 -7.07 4.41 0.39
C ARG A 45 -7.90 4.15 -0.85
N ASN A 46 -8.39 2.92 -0.99
CA ASN A 46 -9.33 2.49 -2.01
C ASN A 46 -8.93 2.93 -3.44
N ILE A 47 -7.66 2.72 -3.79
CA ILE A 47 -7.15 3.02 -5.12
C ILE A 47 -7.83 2.09 -6.11
N GLN A 48 -8.51 2.67 -7.09
CA GLN A 48 -9.21 1.91 -8.12
C GLN A 48 -8.23 1.22 -9.08
N PRO A 49 -8.61 0.10 -9.69
CA PRO A 49 -7.88 -0.47 -10.82
C PRO A 49 -7.71 0.51 -11.99
N GLY A 50 -6.65 0.35 -12.77
CA GLY A 50 -6.47 1.12 -14.01
C GLY A 50 -5.90 2.52 -13.86
N VAL A 51 -5.41 2.90 -12.68
CA VAL A 51 -4.89 4.25 -12.41
C VAL A 51 -3.39 4.25 -12.13
N SER A 52 -2.74 5.37 -12.45
CA SER A 52 -1.41 5.68 -11.93
C SER A 52 -1.57 6.60 -10.73
N VAL A 53 -1.09 6.17 -9.57
CA VAL A 53 -1.05 7.05 -8.40
C VAL A 53 0.19 7.93 -8.44
N ARG A 54 0.13 9.01 -7.66
CA ARG A 54 1.24 9.96 -7.54
C ARG A 54 2.47 9.28 -6.95
N ARG A 55 3.64 9.73 -7.38
CA ARG A 55 4.90 9.33 -6.76
C ARG A 55 5.08 10.04 -5.42
N ILE A 56 5.34 9.28 -4.37
CA ILE A 56 5.68 9.81 -3.04
C ILE A 56 7.19 9.75 -2.87
N ARG A 57 7.88 10.90 -2.93
CA ARG A 57 9.36 10.97 -2.95
C ARG A 57 10.01 10.41 -1.68
N GLU A 58 9.34 10.59 -0.54
CA GLU A 58 9.79 10.15 0.78
C GLU A 58 9.66 8.63 0.95
N ALA A 59 8.76 8.00 0.20
CA ALA A 59 8.55 6.57 0.22
C ALA A 59 9.74 5.82 -0.36
N LYS A 60 10.10 4.72 0.29
CA LYS A 60 11.13 3.75 -0.13
C LYS A 60 10.57 2.34 -0.25
N CYS A 61 9.55 2.03 0.53
CA CYS A 61 8.73 0.85 0.35
C CYS A 61 7.26 1.23 0.32
N VAL A 62 6.48 0.32 -0.23
CA VAL A 62 5.03 0.42 -0.29
C VAL A 62 4.45 -0.90 0.19
N LEU A 63 3.50 -0.82 1.12
CA LEU A 63 2.71 -1.97 1.58
C LEU A 63 1.33 -1.89 0.92
N GLU A 64 1.04 -2.85 0.05
CA GLU A 64 -0.28 -3.04 -0.55
C GLU A 64 -1.15 -3.91 0.37
N LEU A 65 -2.37 -3.47 0.62
CA LEU A 65 -3.39 -4.17 1.41
C LEU A 65 -4.70 -4.24 0.62
N ASN A 66 -5.62 -5.12 1.00
CA ASN A 66 -6.99 -5.05 0.46
C ASN A 66 -7.62 -3.70 0.82
N ALA A 67 -8.50 -3.18 -0.03
CA ALA A 67 -9.19 -1.92 0.25
C ALA A 67 -9.96 -1.97 1.58
N GLY A 68 -9.78 -0.94 2.41
CA GLY A 68 -10.38 -0.83 3.74
C GLY A 68 -9.56 -1.44 4.87
N GLU A 69 -8.49 -2.19 4.56
CA GLU A 69 -7.66 -2.83 5.59
C GLU A 69 -6.81 -1.82 6.36
N ALA A 70 -6.37 -0.73 5.73
CA ALA A 70 -5.61 0.29 6.44
C ALA A 70 -6.43 0.89 7.59
N ASP A 71 -7.73 1.10 7.37
CA ASP A 71 -8.65 1.61 8.40
C ASP A 71 -9.03 0.53 9.41
N ARG A 72 -9.26 -0.71 8.96
CA ARG A 72 -9.56 -1.85 9.85
C ARG A 72 -8.43 -2.11 10.84
N LEU A 73 -7.18 -2.02 10.39
CA LEU A 73 -5.99 -2.21 11.20
C LEU A 73 -5.60 -0.95 12.00
N GLY A 74 -6.25 0.18 11.75
CA GLY A 74 -5.97 1.44 12.43
C GLY A 74 -4.62 2.06 12.06
N ILE A 75 -4.12 1.79 10.85
CA ILE A 75 -2.83 2.32 10.36
C ILE A 75 -2.98 3.82 10.08
N ALA A 76 -2.14 4.62 10.72
CA ALA A 76 -2.09 6.06 10.57
C ALA A 76 -0.74 6.54 10.00
N VAL A 77 -0.74 7.77 9.50
CA VAL A 77 0.50 8.47 9.19
C VAL A 77 1.29 8.66 10.49
N ASP A 78 2.61 8.58 10.38
CA ASP A 78 3.58 8.58 11.47
C ASP A 78 3.73 7.28 12.27
N ASP A 79 2.88 6.27 12.04
CA ASP A 79 3.10 4.94 12.61
C ASP A 79 4.38 4.30 12.10
N VAL A 80 5.01 3.48 12.94
CA VAL A 80 6.20 2.68 12.56
C VAL A 80 5.81 1.21 12.51
N LEU A 81 5.89 0.64 11.32
CA LEU A 81 5.59 -0.78 11.12
C LEU A 81 6.84 -1.61 11.39
N THR A 82 6.65 -2.75 12.05
CA THR A 82 7.72 -3.73 12.29
C THR A 82 7.39 -5.01 11.53
N PHE A 83 8.40 -5.58 10.86
CA PHE A 83 8.28 -6.84 10.15
C PHE A 83 9.07 -7.89 10.92
N ALA A 84 8.41 -9.02 11.24
CA ALA A 84 9.00 -10.15 11.95
C ALA A 84 9.33 -11.29 10.98
#